data_AF-A0A7V5R8K1-F1
#
_entry.id   AF-A0A7V5R8K1-F1
#
_cell.length_a   1.000
_cell.length_b   1.000
_cell.length_c   1.000
_cell.angle_alpha   90.00
_cell.angle_beta   90.00
_cell.angle_gamma   90.00
#
_symmetry.space_group_name_H-M   'P 1'
#
loop_
_entity.id
_entity.type
_entity.pdbx_description
1 polymer ?
#
loop_
_entity_poly.entity_id
_entity_poly.type
_entity_poly.pdbx_seq_one_letter_code
_entity_poly.pdbx_strand_id
1 'polypeptide(L)'
;MAIDLTGIQNKNEFYTHHYLSAILENDLKDVFKKWKQQEAESPDFRQPWKQLASLRKQYFTMQDRLERERKIANRLLLQNVFLADLLDALGYQYQPQYMELDTGASLPLTAAVNRPDGAPELWIIAAVNEFGEQADLLELQLHDEQYPQDEEREKILDLPLEELVTKQIFSLPEPPRWVILASHNQLQLLDRTKWNEKRLLHFDIQEILNRKEQSTLQAMAALLHRDSICPVDGLPLLDTLDESSHKHAFSVSEDLKYSLRAAIELLGNEAVWYLRNKTKDKVFRDDMAGQLSRECLRYMYRLLFLFYIEARPELGYLPEKSEEYRKGYSLETLRDLELVQLTTEESKNGYFIHASIKLLFDLLYNGFQPKNTARQLDMFGNPDHHTFRISPLRSHLFDPRQTPILNRVRLRNVVMQEIIELMSLSRPKGGRNNRRGRISYSQLGINQLGAVYEALLSYQGFFAKTDLYEVKKAKDKHNVLETAYFVSADNIEDYKE
;
A
#
# COMPACT_ATOMS: atom_id res chain seq x y z
N MET A 1 17.37 7.87 6.28
CA MET A 1 16.12 8.60 6.56
C MET A 1 15.20 8.15 5.45
N ALA A 2 14.00 7.69 5.76
CA ALA A 2 13.07 7.22 4.73
C ALA A 2 12.92 8.29 3.63
N ILE A 3 12.89 7.86 2.37
CA ILE A 3 12.73 8.75 1.22
C ILE A 3 11.45 9.58 1.40
N ASP A 4 11.56 10.91 1.32
CA ASP A 4 10.39 11.78 1.20
C ASP A 4 9.82 11.62 -0.21
N LEU A 5 8.58 11.15 -0.31
CA LEU A 5 7.86 10.99 -1.57
C LEU A 5 6.84 12.10 -1.79
N THR A 6 6.91 13.21 -1.05
CA THR A 6 5.99 14.34 -1.26
C THR A 6 6.14 14.88 -2.67
N GLY A 7 5.02 14.93 -3.40
CA GLY A 7 5.00 15.25 -4.83
C GLY A 7 5.10 14.04 -5.77
N ILE A 8 5.34 12.83 -5.25
CA ILE A 8 5.30 11.56 -6.00
C ILE A 8 4.10 10.74 -5.51
N GLN A 9 3.07 10.63 -6.34
CA GLN A 9 1.82 9.95 -6.02
C GLN A 9 1.75 8.60 -6.72
N ASN A 10 1.44 7.57 -5.94
CA ASN A 10 1.24 6.20 -6.41
C ASN A 10 -0.25 5.93 -6.65
N LYS A 11 -0.76 6.28 -7.83
CA LYS A 11 -2.19 6.16 -8.15
C LYS A 11 -2.56 4.70 -8.44
N ASN A 12 -3.66 4.25 -7.82
CA ASN A 12 -4.19 2.88 -7.92
C ASN A 12 -3.17 1.76 -7.65
N GLU A 13 -2.19 2.01 -6.77
CA GLU A 13 -1.15 1.02 -6.39
C GLU A 13 -0.28 0.52 -7.55
N PHE A 14 0.33 1.45 -8.32
CA PHE A 14 1.37 1.09 -9.31
C PHE A 14 2.47 0.21 -8.68
N TYR A 15 2.91 0.58 -7.48
CA TYR A 15 3.59 -0.31 -6.54
C TYR A 15 2.75 -0.47 -5.27
N THR A 16 3.07 -1.44 -4.42
CA THR A 16 2.44 -1.49 -3.09
C THR A 16 2.91 -0.31 -2.24
N HIS A 17 2.05 0.24 -1.40
CA HIS A 17 2.41 1.41 -0.57
C HIS A 17 3.54 1.11 0.43
N HIS A 18 3.64 -0.13 0.93
CA HIS A 18 4.78 -0.58 1.75
C HIS A 18 6.09 -0.46 1.00
N TYR A 19 6.07 -0.93 -0.24
CA TYR A 19 7.26 -0.99 -1.05
C TYR A 19 7.87 0.39 -1.22
N LEU A 20 7.05 1.38 -1.60
CA LEU A 20 7.50 2.76 -1.77
C LEU A 20 8.01 3.41 -0.48
N SER A 21 7.34 3.18 0.65
CA SER A 21 7.67 3.87 1.91
C SER A 21 8.82 3.25 2.70
N ALA A 22 9.04 1.94 2.60
CA ALA A 22 9.96 1.22 3.49
C ALA A 22 11.09 0.44 2.77
N ILE A 23 10.87 0.04 1.52
CA ILE A 23 11.80 -0.85 0.80
C ILE A 23 12.51 -0.12 -0.33
N LEU A 24 11.83 0.81 -1.01
CA LEU A 24 12.34 1.52 -2.17
C LEU A 24 13.71 2.15 -1.91
N GLU A 25 13.93 2.76 -0.74
CA GLU A 25 15.24 3.32 -0.38
C GLU A 25 16.34 2.27 -0.45
N ASN A 26 16.08 1.06 0.04
CA ASN A 26 17.06 -0.02 0.00
C ASN A 26 17.33 -0.50 -1.42
N ASP A 27 16.28 -0.67 -2.23
CA ASP A 27 16.40 -1.18 -3.59
C ASP A 27 17.00 -0.14 -4.56
N LEU A 28 16.90 1.15 -4.24
CA LEU A 28 17.53 2.25 -5.01
C LEU A 28 18.99 2.53 -4.60
N LYS A 29 19.51 1.94 -3.51
CA LYS A 29 20.89 2.22 -3.04
C LYS A 29 21.95 1.93 -4.09
N ASP A 30 21.79 0.85 -4.84
CA ASP A 30 22.77 0.46 -5.85
C ASP A 30 22.75 1.43 -7.05
N VAL A 31 21.57 1.96 -7.41
CA VAL A 31 21.43 3.02 -8.43
C VAL A 31 22.19 4.28 -7.99
N PHE A 32 21.96 4.73 -6.74
CA PHE A 32 22.63 5.93 -6.22
C PHE A 32 24.14 5.73 -6.09
N LYS A 33 24.58 4.53 -5.73
CA LYS A 33 25.99 4.18 -5.68
C LYS A 33 26.63 4.21 -7.07
N LYS A 34 25.95 3.66 -8.08
CA LYS A 34 26.41 3.68 -9.48
C LYS A 34 26.57 5.11 -10.00
N TRP A 35 25.59 5.99 -9.78
CA TRP A 35 25.71 7.40 -10.17
C TRP A 35 26.84 8.12 -9.46
N LYS A 36 27.04 7.86 -8.16
CA LYS A 36 28.15 8.45 -7.41
C LYS A 36 29.51 8.00 -7.95
N GLN A 37 29.62 6.75 -8.38
CA GLN A 37 30.83 6.21 -8.99
C GLN A 37 31.09 6.85 -10.37
N GLN A 38 30.07 6.94 -11.22
CA GLN A 38 30.18 7.58 -12.54
C GLN A 38 30.59 9.05 -12.45
N GLU A 39 30.05 9.81 -11.49
CA GLU A 39 30.43 11.21 -11.25
C GLU A 39 31.88 11.35 -10.74
N ALA A 40 32.42 10.33 -10.08
CA ALA A 40 33.82 10.35 -9.66
C ALA A 40 34.79 9.97 -10.79
N GLU A 41 34.35 9.15 -11.74
CA GLU A 41 35.15 8.65 -12.85
C GLU A 41 35.13 9.59 -14.07
N SER A 42 34.04 10.32 -14.29
CA SER A 42 33.87 11.24 -15.42
C SER A 42 33.54 12.66 -14.93
N PRO A 43 34.43 13.65 -15.15
CA PRO A 43 34.18 15.04 -14.76
C PRO A 43 32.95 15.67 -15.44
N ASP A 44 32.57 15.15 -16.61
CA ASP A 44 31.43 15.65 -17.39
C ASP A 44 30.10 15.01 -16.97
N PHE A 45 30.14 13.93 -16.19
CA PHE A 45 28.92 13.30 -15.69
C PHE A 45 28.45 13.96 -14.40
N ARG A 46 27.19 14.43 -14.40
CA ARG A 46 26.51 14.92 -13.22
C ARG A 46 25.35 14.01 -12.88
N GLN A 47 25.18 13.66 -11.61
CA GLN A 47 24.09 12.76 -11.20
C GLN A 47 22.71 13.32 -11.64
N PRO A 48 21.81 12.49 -12.20
CA PRO A 48 20.52 12.95 -12.75
C PRO A 48 19.70 13.83 -11.80
N TRP A 49 19.60 13.46 -10.52
CA TRP A 49 18.87 14.25 -9.53
C TRP A 49 19.47 15.66 -9.29
N LYS A 50 20.79 15.83 -9.46
CA LYS A 50 21.45 17.15 -9.38
C LYS A 50 21.15 18.00 -10.63
N GLN A 51 20.96 17.36 -11.78
CA GLN A 51 20.55 18.04 -13.00
C GLN A 51 19.11 18.53 -12.86
N LEU A 52 18.18 17.67 -12.40
CA LEU A 52 16.80 18.04 -12.06
C LEU A 52 16.76 19.21 -11.07
N ALA A 53 17.55 19.16 -10.00
CA ALA A 53 17.63 20.24 -9.01
C ALA A 53 18.04 21.60 -9.64
N SER A 54 18.85 21.58 -10.70
CA SER A 54 19.34 22.80 -11.36
C SER A 54 18.27 23.48 -12.23
N LEU A 55 17.26 22.73 -12.69
CA LEU A 55 16.16 23.23 -13.52
C LEU A 55 15.18 24.13 -12.75
N ARG A 56 15.26 24.16 -11.42
CA ARG A 56 14.33 24.91 -10.57
C ARG A 56 14.18 26.37 -10.98
N LYS A 57 15.28 27.08 -11.25
CA LYS A 57 15.21 28.52 -11.59
C LYS A 57 14.48 28.73 -12.92
N GLN A 58 14.79 27.90 -13.91
CA GLN A 58 14.14 27.91 -15.21
C GLN A 58 12.66 27.57 -15.09
N TYR A 59 12.32 26.54 -14.30
CA TYR A 59 10.95 26.14 -14.03
C TYR A 59 10.07 27.28 -13.51
N PHE A 60 10.47 27.95 -12.43
CA PHE A 60 9.67 29.05 -11.87
C PHE A 60 9.62 30.26 -12.79
N THR A 61 10.69 30.53 -13.55
CA THR A 61 10.68 31.59 -14.58
C THR A 61 9.71 31.26 -15.71
N MET A 62 9.61 29.98 -16.11
CA MET A 62 8.66 29.50 -17.10
C MET A 62 7.22 29.57 -16.55
N GLN A 63 6.97 29.12 -15.32
CA GLN A 63 5.64 29.20 -14.71
C GLN A 63 5.13 30.64 -14.63
N ASP A 64 5.95 31.60 -14.16
CA ASP A 64 5.58 33.02 -14.09
C ASP A 64 5.15 33.60 -15.45
N ARG A 65 5.75 33.10 -16.54
CA ARG A 65 5.39 33.49 -17.92
C ARG A 65 4.11 32.79 -18.38
N LEU A 66 3.99 31.49 -18.11
CA LEU A 66 2.82 30.69 -18.46
C LEU A 66 1.54 31.22 -17.78
N GLU A 67 1.61 31.71 -16.54
CA GLU A 67 0.47 32.29 -15.84
C GLU A 67 -0.16 33.50 -16.55
N ARG A 68 0.58 34.15 -17.46
CA ARG A 68 0.13 35.35 -18.18
C ARG A 68 -0.12 35.10 -19.66
N GLU A 69 0.30 33.95 -20.17
CA GLU A 69 0.23 33.60 -21.58
C GLU A 69 -1.07 32.88 -21.90
N ARG A 70 -1.83 33.43 -22.84
CA ARG A 70 -3.15 32.93 -23.24
C ARG A 70 -3.11 32.06 -24.49
N LYS A 71 -2.13 32.28 -25.38
CA LYS A 71 -2.05 31.58 -26.66
C LYS A 71 -1.41 30.21 -26.47
N ILE A 72 -2.09 29.16 -26.91
CA ILE A 72 -1.62 27.77 -26.83
C ILE A 72 -0.22 27.62 -27.47
N ALA A 73 -0.02 28.14 -28.68
CA ALA A 73 1.29 28.12 -29.35
C ALA A 73 2.45 28.65 -28.48
N ASN A 74 2.25 29.77 -27.78
CA ASN A 74 3.27 30.37 -26.93
C ASN A 74 3.46 29.56 -25.63
N ARG A 75 2.38 28.99 -25.08
CA ARG A 75 2.45 28.10 -23.91
C ARG A 75 3.23 26.83 -24.23
N LEU A 76 2.97 26.22 -25.39
CA LEU A 76 3.74 25.08 -25.91
C LEU A 76 5.22 25.43 -26.04
N LEU A 77 5.56 26.58 -26.62
CA LEU A 77 6.96 27.00 -26.76
C LEU A 77 7.66 27.13 -25.39
N LEU A 78 7.02 27.79 -24.42
CA LEU A 78 7.56 27.92 -23.07
C LEU A 78 7.76 26.55 -22.39
N GLN A 79 6.76 25.69 -22.49
CA GLN A 79 6.79 24.33 -21.93
C GLN A 79 7.86 23.47 -22.60
N ASN A 80 7.94 23.47 -23.93
CA ASN A 80 8.84 22.62 -24.71
C ASN A 80 10.31 22.90 -24.41
N VAL A 81 10.68 24.17 -24.21
CA VAL A 81 12.04 24.53 -23.77
C VAL A 81 12.38 23.89 -22.43
N PHE A 82 11.47 23.96 -21.45
CA PHE A 82 11.68 23.31 -20.16
C PHE A 82 11.65 21.78 -20.25
N LEU A 83 10.72 21.21 -21.01
CA LEU A 83 10.63 19.77 -21.20
C LEU A 83 11.88 19.20 -21.87
N ALA A 84 12.50 19.92 -22.81
CA ALA A 84 13.75 19.49 -23.43
C ALA A 84 14.86 19.29 -22.38
N ASP A 85 15.07 20.28 -21.51
CA ASP A 85 16.09 20.20 -20.45
C ASP A 85 15.70 19.18 -19.35
N LEU A 86 14.41 19.02 -19.07
CA LEU A 86 13.91 18.02 -18.14
C LEU A 86 14.14 16.59 -18.66
N LEU A 87 13.85 16.35 -19.93
CA LEU A 87 14.05 15.06 -20.58
C LEU A 87 15.54 14.72 -20.70
N ASP A 88 16.39 15.69 -21.02
CA ASP A 88 17.85 15.52 -21.03
C ASP A 88 18.38 15.11 -19.64
N ALA A 89 17.92 15.78 -18.58
CA ALA A 89 18.25 15.42 -17.20
C ALA A 89 17.77 14.01 -16.78
N LEU A 90 16.76 13.47 -17.47
CA LEU A 90 16.23 12.12 -17.30
C LEU A 90 16.84 11.12 -18.30
N GLY A 91 17.80 11.52 -19.13
CA GLY A 91 18.49 10.67 -20.08
C GLY A 91 17.72 10.39 -21.38
N TYR A 92 16.67 11.16 -21.67
CA TYR A 92 15.93 11.08 -22.94
C TYR A 92 16.38 12.20 -23.88
N GLN A 93 16.58 11.85 -25.15
CA GLN A 93 16.84 12.84 -26.18
C GLN A 93 15.52 13.52 -26.60
N TYR A 94 15.42 14.83 -26.42
CA TYR A 94 14.29 15.61 -26.92
C TYR A 94 14.30 15.63 -28.46
N GLN A 95 13.37 14.90 -29.07
CA GLN A 95 13.28 14.76 -30.52
C GLN A 95 11.81 14.65 -30.92
N PRO A 96 11.12 15.79 -31.13
CA PRO A 96 9.74 15.79 -31.58
C PRO A 96 9.60 15.05 -32.91
N GLN A 97 8.63 14.15 -32.98
CA GLN A 97 8.35 13.35 -34.18
C GLN A 97 6.86 13.03 -34.27
N TYR A 98 6.41 12.72 -35.47
CA TYR A 98 5.00 12.47 -35.77
C TYR A 98 4.85 11.05 -36.28
N MET A 99 4.06 10.27 -35.55
CA MET A 99 3.90 8.85 -35.81
C MET A 99 2.52 8.57 -36.38
N GLU A 100 2.48 7.80 -37.44
CA GLU A 100 1.23 7.33 -38.02
C GLU A 100 0.72 6.14 -37.23
N LEU A 101 -0.52 6.24 -36.77
CA LEU A 101 -1.24 5.15 -36.11
C LEU A 101 -1.96 4.30 -37.14
N ASP A 102 -2.36 3.08 -36.77
CA ASP A 102 -3.12 2.17 -37.63
C ASP A 102 -4.47 2.75 -38.12
N THR A 103 -4.99 3.74 -37.39
CA THR A 103 -6.19 4.49 -37.76
C THR A 103 -5.96 5.48 -38.90
N GLY A 104 -4.70 5.71 -39.32
CA GLY A 104 -4.29 6.74 -40.27
C GLY A 104 -4.09 8.12 -39.62
N ALA A 105 -4.35 8.23 -38.31
CA ALA A 105 -4.14 9.47 -37.55
C ALA A 105 -2.66 9.70 -37.21
N SER A 106 -2.26 10.96 -37.13
CA SER A 106 -0.93 11.38 -36.67
C SER A 106 -0.92 11.54 -35.15
N LEU A 107 0.13 11.04 -34.49
CA LEU A 107 0.37 11.20 -33.07
C LEU A 107 1.69 11.97 -32.85
N PRO A 108 1.64 13.19 -32.26
CA PRO A 108 2.85 13.92 -31.89
C PRO A 108 3.53 13.27 -30.67
N LEU A 109 4.78 12.88 -30.84
CA LEU A 109 5.66 12.43 -29.78
C LEU A 109 6.71 13.50 -29.47
N THR A 110 7.03 13.66 -28.20
CA THR A 110 8.13 14.53 -27.73
C THR A 110 9.48 13.81 -27.75
N ALA A 111 9.45 12.50 -27.47
CA ALA A 111 10.58 11.60 -27.57
C ALA A 111 10.05 10.15 -27.69
N ALA A 112 10.90 9.26 -28.21
CA ALA A 112 10.66 7.83 -28.17
C ALA A 112 11.96 7.07 -27.89
N VAL A 113 11.80 5.90 -27.29
CA VAL A 113 12.85 4.90 -27.15
C VAL A 113 12.38 3.64 -27.82
N ASN A 114 13.21 3.12 -28.72
CA ASN A 114 12.95 1.85 -29.41
C ASN A 114 13.92 0.79 -28.88
N ARG A 115 13.46 -0.45 -28.90
CA ARG A 115 14.28 -1.62 -28.63
C ARG A 115 15.32 -1.83 -29.75
N PRO A 116 16.34 -2.69 -29.53
CA PRO A 116 17.34 -3.00 -30.55
C PRO A 116 16.77 -3.58 -31.86
N ASP A 117 15.60 -4.22 -31.81
CA ASP A 117 14.88 -4.75 -32.98
C ASP A 117 14.06 -3.68 -33.74
N GLY A 118 14.02 -2.44 -33.23
CA GLY A 118 13.31 -1.31 -33.82
C GLY A 118 11.88 -1.13 -33.30
N ALA A 119 11.35 -2.08 -32.51
CA ALA A 119 10.01 -1.96 -31.94
C ALA A 119 9.95 -0.85 -30.87
N PRO A 120 8.80 -0.16 -30.72
CA PRO A 120 8.67 0.89 -29.71
C PRO A 120 8.72 0.31 -28.30
N GLU A 121 9.53 0.91 -27.44
CA GLU A 121 9.62 0.52 -26.02
C GLU A 121 8.91 1.52 -25.11
N LEU A 122 9.19 2.81 -25.33
CA LEU A 122 8.66 3.92 -24.56
C LEU A 122 8.33 5.11 -25.45
N TRP A 123 7.16 5.71 -25.26
CA TRP A 123 6.79 6.98 -25.88
C TRP A 123 6.57 8.08 -24.86
N ILE A 124 7.00 9.30 -25.18
CA ILE A 124 6.77 10.50 -24.38
C ILE A 124 5.84 11.43 -25.14
N ILE A 125 4.70 11.76 -24.54
CA ILE A 125 3.67 12.61 -25.15
C ILE A 125 3.46 13.81 -24.25
N ALA A 126 3.60 15.01 -24.80
CA ALA A 126 3.35 16.24 -24.08
C ALA A 126 1.94 16.77 -24.38
N ALA A 127 1.28 17.30 -23.36
CA ALA A 127 0.07 18.12 -23.49
C ALA A 127 0.24 19.42 -22.70
N VAL A 128 -0.61 20.41 -22.98
CA VAL A 128 -0.54 21.73 -22.33
C VAL A 128 -1.91 22.12 -21.80
N ASN A 129 -1.94 22.69 -20.59
CA ASN A 129 -3.15 23.27 -20.03
C ASN A 129 -3.53 24.54 -20.79
N GLU A 130 -4.83 24.77 -20.99
CA GLU A 130 -5.35 26.06 -21.42
C GLU A 130 -5.14 27.14 -20.35
N PHE A 131 -5.36 28.40 -20.74
CA PHE A 131 -5.21 29.52 -19.82
C PHE A 131 -6.29 29.50 -18.74
N GLY A 132 -5.87 29.49 -17.48
CA GLY A 132 -6.78 29.48 -16.33
C GLY A 132 -7.26 28.09 -15.92
N GLU A 133 -6.85 27.05 -16.63
CA GLU A 133 -7.17 25.67 -16.30
C GLU A 133 -6.01 24.97 -15.58
N GLN A 134 -6.38 24.04 -14.69
CA GLN A 134 -5.47 23.09 -14.04
C GLN A 134 -6.17 21.74 -14.00
N ALA A 135 -6.03 20.97 -15.09
CA ALA A 135 -6.59 19.64 -15.20
C ALA A 135 -5.55 18.57 -14.84
N ASP A 136 -6.02 17.35 -14.56
CA ASP A 136 -5.13 16.20 -14.53
C ASP A 136 -4.65 15.89 -15.95
N LEU A 137 -3.39 15.46 -16.07
CA LEU A 137 -2.79 15.17 -17.37
C LEU A 137 -3.57 14.16 -18.22
N LEU A 138 -4.28 13.21 -17.60
CA LEU A 138 -5.12 12.24 -18.31
C LEU A 138 -6.37 12.86 -18.96
N GLU A 139 -6.82 13.99 -18.45
CA GLU A 139 -8.00 14.72 -18.94
C GLU A 139 -7.64 15.70 -20.06
N LEU A 140 -6.36 16.06 -20.18
CA LEU A 140 -5.88 16.95 -21.24
C LEU A 140 -6.04 16.33 -22.61
N GLN A 141 -6.11 17.21 -23.61
CA GLN A 141 -6.24 16.89 -25.02
C GLN A 141 -5.05 17.47 -25.78
N LEU A 142 -4.80 16.95 -26.98
CA LEU A 142 -3.79 17.49 -27.89
C LEU A 142 -4.38 18.68 -28.65
N HIS A 143 -3.55 19.69 -28.86
CA HIS A 143 -3.95 20.91 -29.58
C HIS A 143 -3.43 20.92 -31.02
N ASP A 144 -4.11 21.67 -31.90
CA ASP A 144 -3.74 21.77 -33.32
C ASP A 144 -2.31 22.28 -33.50
N GLU A 145 -1.86 23.18 -32.62
CA GLU A 145 -0.51 23.74 -32.62
C GLU A 145 0.60 22.76 -32.24
N GLN A 146 0.26 21.53 -31.83
CA GLN A 146 1.23 20.46 -31.60
C GLN A 146 1.60 19.72 -32.89
N TYR A 147 0.82 19.88 -33.95
CA TYR A 147 1.03 19.26 -35.26
C TYR A 147 1.81 20.19 -36.20
N PRO A 148 2.49 19.64 -37.22
CA PRO A 148 3.12 20.49 -38.23
C PRO A 148 2.04 21.22 -39.03
N GLN A 149 2.37 22.40 -39.56
CA GLN A 149 1.42 23.23 -40.32
C GLN A 149 0.86 22.52 -41.55
N ASP A 150 1.67 21.66 -42.17
CA ASP A 150 1.34 20.89 -43.37
C ASP A 150 0.97 19.42 -43.06
N GLU A 151 0.43 19.13 -41.86
CA GLU A 151 -0.05 17.78 -41.53
C GLU A 151 -1.26 17.41 -42.39
N GLU A 152 -1.08 16.46 -43.30
CA GLU A 152 -2.14 15.94 -44.17
C GLU A 152 -2.95 14.82 -43.49
N ARG A 153 -2.39 14.18 -42.46
CA ARG A 153 -3.03 13.08 -41.73
C ARG A 153 -4.09 13.60 -40.76
N GLU A 154 -4.97 12.70 -40.33
CA GLU A 154 -6.00 13.02 -39.32
C GLU A 154 -5.33 13.42 -37.99
N LYS A 155 -5.70 14.58 -37.46
CA LYS A 155 -5.23 15.08 -36.17
C LYS A 155 -6.16 14.60 -35.06
N ILE A 156 -5.58 14.17 -33.94
CA ILE A 156 -6.33 13.78 -32.75
C ILE A 156 -6.43 15.01 -31.84
N LEU A 157 -7.59 15.66 -31.78
CA LEU A 157 -7.81 16.90 -31.01
C LEU A 157 -8.83 16.74 -29.88
N ASP A 158 -9.96 16.06 -30.10
CA ASP A 158 -11.05 15.98 -29.11
C ASP A 158 -11.01 14.70 -28.25
N LEU A 159 -9.83 14.12 -28.05
CA LEU A 159 -9.67 12.86 -27.31
C LEU A 159 -8.80 13.08 -26.08
N PRO A 160 -9.34 12.86 -24.86
CA PRO A 160 -8.53 12.92 -23.64
C PRO A 160 -7.34 11.95 -23.70
N LEU A 161 -6.21 12.34 -23.11
CA LEU A 161 -5.00 11.51 -23.11
C LEU A 161 -5.25 10.12 -22.51
N GLU A 162 -6.15 9.98 -21.53
CA GLU A 162 -6.56 8.66 -21.02
C GLU A 162 -7.11 7.75 -22.11
N GLU A 163 -8.03 8.27 -22.93
CA GLU A 163 -8.66 7.53 -24.00
C GLU A 163 -7.69 7.30 -25.17
N LEU A 164 -6.85 8.30 -25.48
CA LEU A 164 -5.78 8.17 -26.46
C LEU A 164 -4.86 7.00 -26.10
N VAL A 165 -4.35 6.97 -24.87
CA VAL A 165 -3.48 5.89 -24.40
C VAL A 165 -4.17 4.54 -24.50
N THR A 166 -5.43 4.46 -24.06
CA THR A 166 -6.17 3.20 -24.03
C THR A 166 -6.54 2.68 -25.42
N LYS A 167 -7.11 3.54 -26.27
CA LYS A 167 -7.76 3.16 -27.52
C LYS A 167 -6.86 3.27 -28.75
N GLN A 168 -5.83 4.12 -28.70
CA GLN A 168 -4.99 4.44 -29.85
C GLN A 168 -3.52 3.98 -29.67
N ILE A 169 -3.01 3.95 -28.43
CA ILE A 169 -1.61 3.58 -28.18
C ILE A 169 -1.49 2.12 -27.75
N PHE A 170 -2.12 1.70 -26.65
CA PHE A 170 -1.98 0.34 -26.13
C PHE A 170 -2.76 -0.73 -26.91
N SER A 171 -3.59 -0.30 -27.86
CA SER A 171 -4.33 -1.13 -28.81
C SER A 171 -3.54 -1.44 -30.09
N LEU A 172 -2.38 -0.81 -30.32
CA LEU A 172 -1.56 -1.08 -31.51
C LEU A 172 -1.09 -2.54 -31.53
N PRO A 173 -0.76 -3.10 -32.72
CA PRO A 173 -0.20 -4.43 -32.88
C PRO A 173 1.12 -4.60 -32.09
N GLU A 174 1.98 -3.59 -32.17
CA GLU A 174 3.25 -3.49 -31.45
C GLU A 174 3.30 -2.18 -30.65
N PRO A 175 2.58 -2.09 -29.53
CA PRO A 175 2.52 -0.86 -28.75
C PRO A 175 3.73 -0.75 -27.83
N PRO A 176 4.14 0.47 -27.46
CA PRO A 176 5.14 0.66 -26.43
C PRO A 176 4.68 0.03 -25.12
N ARG A 177 5.62 -0.47 -24.32
CA ARG A 177 5.30 -0.92 -22.97
C ARG A 177 5.04 0.27 -22.05
N TRP A 178 5.85 1.31 -22.19
CA TRP A 178 5.85 2.46 -21.31
C TRP A 178 5.33 3.69 -22.04
N VAL A 179 4.53 4.50 -21.34
CA VAL A 179 4.17 5.84 -21.81
C VAL A 179 4.46 6.83 -20.70
N ILE A 180 5.19 7.90 -21.02
CA ILE A 180 5.33 9.06 -20.15
C ILE A 180 4.46 10.17 -20.72
N LEU A 181 3.46 10.58 -19.97
CA LEU A 181 2.70 11.77 -20.28
C LEU A 181 3.33 12.96 -19.55
N ALA A 182 3.49 14.09 -20.25
CA ALA A 182 4.21 15.24 -19.74
C ALA A 182 3.44 16.56 -19.93
N SER A 183 3.56 17.44 -18.95
CA SER A 183 3.18 18.85 -19.04
C SER A 183 4.19 19.69 -18.28
N HIS A 184 4.01 21.01 -18.31
CA HIS A 184 4.86 21.93 -17.57
C HIS A 184 4.78 21.77 -16.04
N ASN A 185 3.80 21.07 -15.46
CA ASN A 185 3.64 20.95 -14.00
C ASN A 185 3.55 19.50 -13.51
N GLN A 186 3.37 18.53 -14.41
CA GLN A 186 3.15 17.14 -14.04
C GLN A 186 3.87 16.20 -15.01
N LEU A 187 4.36 15.07 -14.49
CA LEU A 187 4.71 13.90 -15.29
C LEU A 187 3.90 12.70 -14.79
N GLN A 188 3.47 11.84 -15.72
CA GLN A 188 2.82 10.58 -15.38
C GLN A 188 3.48 9.43 -16.11
N LEU A 189 3.87 8.38 -15.38
CA LEU A 189 4.46 7.17 -15.92
C LEU A 189 3.42 6.04 -15.91
N LEU A 190 3.18 5.48 -17.08
CA LEU A 190 2.20 4.43 -17.34
C LEU A 190 2.91 3.16 -17.81
N ASP A 191 2.52 2.02 -17.24
CA ASP A 191 2.89 0.68 -17.72
C ASP A 191 1.68 0.03 -18.39
N ARG A 192 1.83 -0.40 -19.65
CA ARG A 192 0.78 -1.13 -20.38
C ARG A 192 0.25 -2.31 -19.58
N THR A 193 1.11 -3.03 -18.88
CA THR A 193 0.75 -4.25 -18.11
C THR A 193 -0.15 -3.95 -16.90
N LYS A 194 -0.17 -2.70 -16.42
CA LYS A 194 -0.96 -2.27 -15.25
C LYS A 194 -2.07 -1.29 -15.59
N TRP A 195 -2.19 -0.91 -16.86
CA TRP A 195 -3.09 0.16 -17.31
C TRP A 195 -4.58 -0.20 -17.23
N ASN A 196 -4.92 -1.49 -17.31
CA ASN A 196 -6.29 -1.98 -17.16
C ASN A 196 -6.94 -1.54 -15.83
N GLU A 197 -6.15 -1.40 -14.77
CA GLU A 197 -6.57 -0.92 -13.45
C GLU A 197 -6.18 0.55 -13.22
N LYS A 198 -5.77 1.26 -14.28
CA LYS A 198 -5.32 2.66 -14.26
C LYS A 198 -4.22 2.92 -13.22
N ARG A 199 -3.31 1.96 -13.01
CA ARG A 199 -2.20 2.13 -12.08
C ARG A 199 -1.11 2.96 -12.74
N LEU A 200 -0.67 4.03 -12.09
CA LEU A 200 0.36 4.94 -12.61
C LEU A 200 1.12 5.65 -11.50
N LEU A 201 2.32 6.13 -11.81
CA LEU A 201 3.06 7.06 -10.96
C LEU A 201 2.87 8.47 -11.47
N HIS A 202 2.46 9.38 -10.59
CA HIS A 202 2.24 10.79 -10.88
C HIS A 202 3.27 11.63 -10.13
N PHE A 203 3.88 12.59 -10.81
CA PHE A 203 4.92 13.46 -10.27
C PHE A 203 4.48 14.91 -10.43
N ASP A 204 4.26 15.59 -9.30
CA ASP A 204 4.01 17.03 -9.23
C ASP A 204 5.34 17.78 -9.30
N ILE A 205 5.66 18.30 -10.47
CA ILE A 205 6.93 18.97 -10.74
C ILE A 205 7.05 20.27 -9.93
N GLN A 206 5.93 20.94 -9.66
CA GLN A 206 5.91 22.16 -8.85
C GLN A 206 6.30 21.85 -7.41
N GLU A 207 5.63 20.87 -6.78
CA GLU A 207 5.88 20.48 -5.39
C GLU A 207 7.31 19.97 -5.22
N ILE A 208 7.78 19.08 -6.11
CA ILE A 208 9.11 18.48 -6.05
C ILE A 208 10.21 19.55 -6.17
N LEU A 209 10.15 20.43 -7.18
CA LEU A 209 11.16 21.46 -7.39
C LEU A 209 11.09 22.59 -6.37
N ASN A 210 9.91 22.85 -5.78
CA ASN A 210 9.77 23.87 -4.74
C ASN A 210 10.48 23.47 -3.45
N ARG A 211 10.26 22.24 -2.97
CA ARG A 211 10.77 21.75 -1.68
C ARG A 211 12.29 21.60 -1.62
N LYS A 212 12.94 21.33 -2.76
CA LYS A 212 14.39 21.04 -2.85
C LYS A 212 14.83 19.88 -1.94
N GLU A 213 13.94 18.92 -1.72
CA GLU A 213 14.25 17.75 -0.93
C GLU A 213 15.07 16.78 -1.81
N GLN A 214 16.23 16.35 -1.29
CA GLN A 214 17.18 15.56 -2.08
C GLN A 214 16.67 14.15 -2.38
N SER A 215 16.08 13.47 -1.40
CA SER A 215 15.60 12.09 -1.53
C SER A 215 14.42 11.95 -2.52
N THR A 216 13.52 12.94 -2.60
CA THR A 216 12.44 13.07 -3.57
C THR A 216 13.00 13.25 -4.98
N LEU A 217 13.98 14.14 -5.16
CA LEU A 217 14.65 14.32 -6.46
C LEU A 217 15.38 13.05 -6.90
N GLN A 218 16.02 12.36 -5.96
CA GLN A 218 16.66 11.06 -6.20
C GLN A 218 15.64 9.99 -6.59
N ALA A 219 14.49 9.92 -5.92
CA ALA A 219 13.42 8.99 -6.24
C ALA A 219 12.80 9.29 -7.61
N MET A 220 12.48 10.56 -7.90
CA MET A 220 11.99 11.00 -9.20
C MET A 220 12.97 10.63 -10.32
N ALA A 221 14.25 10.96 -10.16
CA ALA A 221 15.29 10.57 -11.11
C ALA A 221 15.35 9.05 -11.29
N ALA A 222 15.37 8.29 -10.20
CA ALA A 222 15.52 6.83 -10.29
C ALA A 222 14.32 6.15 -10.96
N LEU A 223 13.11 6.66 -10.75
CA LEU A 223 11.88 6.08 -11.30
C LEU A 223 11.64 6.49 -12.76
N LEU A 224 12.15 7.65 -13.21
CA LEU A 224 11.89 8.19 -14.54
C LEU A 224 13.09 8.16 -15.49
N HIS A 225 14.32 7.96 -15.00
CA HIS A 225 15.50 7.99 -15.86
C HIS A 225 15.44 6.86 -16.92
N ARG A 226 15.90 7.16 -18.14
CA ARG A 226 15.89 6.22 -19.26
C ARG A 226 16.51 4.88 -18.90
N ASP A 227 17.71 4.88 -18.31
CA ASP A 227 18.39 3.63 -17.92
C ASP A 227 17.64 2.80 -16.89
N SER A 228 16.68 3.39 -16.16
CA SER A 228 15.83 2.66 -15.21
C SER A 228 14.65 1.99 -15.91
N ILE A 229 14.05 2.65 -16.91
CA ILE A 229 12.83 2.17 -17.58
C ILE A 229 13.14 1.33 -18.83
N CYS A 230 14.15 1.73 -19.59
CA CYS A 230 14.59 1.13 -20.86
C CYS A 230 16.12 0.97 -20.88
N PRO A 231 16.71 0.13 -20.00
CA PRO A 231 18.15 -0.13 -20.01
C PRO A 231 18.58 -0.79 -21.33
N VAL A 232 19.75 -0.40 -21.83
CA VAL A 232 20.34 -1.04 -23.02
C VAL A 232 20.69 -2.51 -22.74
N ASP A 233 21.19 -2.79 -21.54
CA ASP A 233 21.55 -4.13 -21.07
C ASP A 233 20.97 -4.39 -19.68
N GLY A 234 20.35 -5.56 -19.51
CA GLY A 234 19.76 -6.00 -18.23
C GLY A 234 18.24 -5.83 -18.17
N LEU A 235 17.69 -6.09 -16.99
CA LEU A 235 16.25 -5.93 -16.73
C LEU A 235 15.96 -4.47 -16.34
N PRO A 236 14.82 -3.90 -16.78
CA PRO A 236 14.35 -2.61 -16.28
C PRO A 236 14.34 -2.59 -14.75
N LEU A 237 14.81 -1.50 -14.15
CA LEU A 237 14.78 -1.31 -12.71
C LEU A 237 13.35 -1.50 -12.20
N LEU A 238 12.37 -0.92 -12.88
CA LEU A 238 10.97 -0.98 -12.49
C LEU A 238 10.44 -2.43 -12.39
N ASP A 239 10.93 -3.35 -13.21
CA ASP A 239 10.57 -4.77 -13.15
C ASP A 239 11.14 -5.42 -11.89
N THR A 240 12.40 -5.10 -11.57
CA THR A 240 13.02 -5.59 -10.32
C THR A 240 12.34 -5.03 -9.08
N LEU A 241 11.90 -3.76 -9.13
CA LEU A 241 11.12 -3.13 -8.07
C LEU A 241 9.75 -3.80 -7.93
N ASP A 242 9.09 -4.16 -9.03
CA ASP A 242 7.83 -4.89 -9.03
C ASP A 242 7.94 -6.28 -8.41
N GLU A 243 8.95 -7.05 -8.82
CA GLU A 243 9.22 -8.35 -8.21
C GLU A 243 9.48 -8.25 -6.71
N SER A 244 10.25 -7.24 -6.29
CA SER A 244 10.54 -6.99 -4.88
C SER A 244 9.26 -6.62 -4.11
N SER A 245 8.45 -5.71 -4.65
CA SER A 245 7.14 -5.31 -4.12
C SER A 245 6.22 -6.53 -3.93
N HIS A 246 6.10 -7.40 -4.94
CA HIS A 246 5.28 -8.61 -4.87
C HIS A 246 5.79 -9.62 -3.84
N LYS A 247 7.11 -9.90 -3.82
CA LYS A 247 7.73 -10.83 -2.85
C LYS A 247 7.48 -10.40 -1.41
N HIS A 248 7.58 -9.11 -1.12
CA HIS A 248 7.36 -8.58 0.22
C HIS A 248 5.89 -8.60 0.62
N ALA A 249 4.97 -8.18 -0.26
CA ALA A 249 3.54 -8.24 0.01
C ALA A 249 3.04 -9.68 0.24
N PHE A 250 3.55 -10.63 -0.55
CA PHE A 250 3.23 -12.05 -0.40
C PHE A 250 3.76 -12.62 0.93
N SER A 251 5.02 -12.35 1.29
CA SER A 251 5.61 -12.85 2.55
C SER A 251 4.86 -12.36 3.79
N VAL A 252 4.34 -11.13 3.78
CA VAL A 252 3.57 -10.58 4.91
C VAL A 252 2.19 -11.24 5.02
N SER A 253 1.51 -11.42 3.88
CA SER A 253 0.22 -12.12 3.81
C SER A 253 0.32 -13.56 4.29
N GLU A 254 1.38 -14.26 3.87
CA GLU A 254 1.66 -15.63 4.29
C GLU A 254 1.93 -15.73 5.80
N ASP A 255 2.82 -14.90 6.34
CA ASP A 255 3.12 -14.86 7.78
C ASP A 255 1.85 -14.61 8.61
N LEU A 256 0.97 -13.72 8.14
CA LEU A 256 -0.27 -13.38 8.83
C LEU A 256 -1.25 -14.55 8.92
N LYS A 257 -1.32 -15.42 7.90
CA LYS A 257 -2.15 -16.65 7.94
C LYS A 257 -1.75 -17.57 9.09
N TYR A 258 -0.45 -17.81 9.24
CA TYR A 258 0.08 -18.63 10.34
C TYR A 258 -0.18 -17.99 11.70
N SER A 259 0.09 -16.68 11.83
CA SER A 259 -0.16 -15.94 13.08
C SER A 259 -1.63 -15.97 13.48
N LEU A 260 -2.55 -15.81 12.53
CA LEU A 260 -3.99 -15.85 12.79
C LEU A 260 -4.46 -17.23 13.23
N ARG A 261 -3.98 -18.32 12.61
CA ARG A 261 -4.31 -19.68 13.08
C ARG A 261 -3.90 -19.87 14.54
N ALA A 262 -2.65 -19.51 14.87
CA ALA A 262 -2.16 -19.59 16.24
C ALA A 262 -2.99 -18.72 17.22
N ALA A 263 -3.39 -17.51 16.80
CA ALA A 263 -4.23 -16.63 17.60
C ALA A 263 -5.64 -17.21 17.84
N ILE A 264 -6.23 -17.89 16.85
CA ILE A 264 -7.53 -18.59 17.00
C ILE A 264 -7.41 -19.72 18.03
N GLU A 265 -6.34 -20.51 17.96
CA GLU A 265 -6.08 -21.61 18.89
C GLU A 265 -5.89 -21.09 20.33
N LEU A 266 -5.09 -20.04 20.53
CA LEU A 266 -4.89 -19.38 21.83
C LEU A 266 -6.22 -18.84 22.38
N LEU A 267 -7.01 -18.16 21.55
CA LEU A 267 -8.30 -17.61 21.94
C LEU A 267 -9.29 -18.69 22.38
N GLY A 268 -9.39 -19.77 21.60
CA GLY A 268 -10.28 -20.90 21.90
C GLY A 268 -9.89 -21.59 23.21
N ASN A 269 -8.59 -21.86 23.39
CA ASN A 269 -8.07 -22.51 24.59
C ASN A 269 -8.27 -21.65 25.84
N GLU A 270 -8.06 -20.34 25.75
CA GLU A 270 -8.29 -19.43 26.87
C GLU A 270 -9.77 -19.30 27.23
N ALA A 271 -10.66 -19.28 26.24
CA ALA A 271 -12.10 -19.30 26.48
C ALA A 271 -12.53 -20.59 27.21
N VAL A 272 -12.02 -21.75 26.79
CA VAL A 272 -12.24 -23.04 27.46
C VAL A 272 -11.69 -23.03 28.88
N TRP A 273 -10.46 -22.53 29.07
CA TRP A 273 -9.84 -22.42 30.38
C TRP A 273 -10.68 -21.57 31.33
N TYR A 274 -11.17 -20.42 30.88
CA TYR A 274 -12.00 -19.52 31.68
C TYR A 274 -13.32 -20.19 32.08
N LEU A 275 -14.01 -20.83 31.13
CA LEU A 275 -15.28 -21.51 31.40
C LEU A 275 -15.11 -22.65 32.42
N ARG A 276 -14.03 -23.43 32.29
CA ARG A 276 -13.74 -24.55 33.21
C ARG A 276 -13.36 -24.06 34.61
N ASN A 277 -12.50 -23.06 34.72
CA ASN A 277 -11.87 -22.69 35.99
C ASN A 277 -12.58 -21.55 36.73
N LYS A 278 -13.26 -20.64 36.02
CA LYS A 278 -13.89 -19.46 36.62
C LYS A 278 -15.40 -19.58 36.69
N THR A 279 -16.07 -20.03 35.63
CA THR A 279 -17.54 -20.20 35.66
C THR A 279 -17.97 -21.60 36.09
N LYS A 280 -17.05 -22.57 36.08
CA LYS A 280 -17.31 -24.00 36.37
C LYS A 280 -18.39 -24.59 35.46
N ASP A 281 -18.51 -24.07 34.25
CA ASP A 281 -19.43 -24.58 33.25
C ASP A 281 -18.96 -25.97 32.77
N LYS A 282 -19.92 -26.86 32.48
CA LYS A 282 -19.63 -28.11 31.78
C LYS A 282 -19.24 -27.79 30.33
N VAL A 283 -17.93 -27.72 30.08
CA VAL A 283 -17.34 -27.70 28.74
C VAL A 283 -17.60 -29.08 28.08
N PHE A 284 -17.51 -29.21 26.75
CA PHE A 284 -17.68 -30.46 25.97
C PHE A 284 -19.12 -30.88 25.61
N ARG A 285 -19.96 -29.95 25.16
CA ARG A 285 -21.17 -30.30 24.37
C ARG A 285 -20.79 -30.46 22.90
N ASP A 286 -21.40 -31.44 22.22
CA ASP A 286 -21.02 -31.83 20.84
C ASP A 286 -21.17 -30.69 19.81
N ASP A 287 -22.04 -29.70 20.06
CA ASP A 287 -22.25 -28.52 19.20
C ASP A 287 -21.36 -27.32 19.56
N MET A 288 -20.83 -27.29 20.79
CA MET A 288 -20.13 -26.13 21.34
C MET A 288 -18.76 -25.89 20.68
N ALA A 289 -18.06 -26.95 20.27
CA ALA A 289 -16.73 -26.82 19.67
C ALA A 289 -16.77 -26.10 18.32
N GLY A 290 -17.71 -26.49 17.45
CA GLY A 290 -17.92 -25.84 16.16
C GLY A 290 -18.46 -24.41 16.32
N GLN A 291 -19.31 -24.17 17.32
CA GLN A 291 -19.75 -22.81 17.65
C GLN A 291 -18.59 -21.93 18.12
N LEU A 292 -17.82 -22.39 19.10
CA LEU A 292 -16.67 -21.63 19.63
C LEU A 292 -15.66 -21.32 18.53
N SER A 293 -15.40 -22.28 17.64
CA SER A 293 -14.49 -22.09 16.50
C SER A 293 -14.96 -20.95 15.57
N ARG A 294 -16.26 -20.89 15.24
CA ARG A 294 -16.85 -19.78 14.48
C ARG A 294 -16.79 -18.44 15.21
N GLU A 295 -16.97 -18.45 16.53
CA GLU A 295 -16.86 -17.24 17.35
C GLU A 295 -15.42 -16.73 17.42
N CYS A 296 -14.43 -17.61 17.57
CA CYS A 296 -13.00 -17.28 17.55
C CYS A 296 -12.58 -16.70 16.20
N LEU A 297 -13.01 -17.33 15.10
CA LEU A 297 -12.79 -16.82 13.74
C LEU A 297 -13.37 -15.41 13.58
N ARG A 298 -14.63 -15.21 14.02
CA ARG A 298 -15.27 -13.90 13.98
C ARG A 298 -14.53 -12.87 14.83
N TYR A 299 -14.03 -13.25 16.01
CA TYR A 299 -13.25 -12.37 16.86
C TYR A 299 -11.94 -11.94 16.18
N MET A 300 -11.23 -12.86 15.52
CA MET A 300 -10.03 -12.52 14.76
C MET A 300 -10.34 -11.61 13.56
N TYR A 301 -11.43 -11.85 12.84
CA TYR A 301 -11.88 -10.94 11.78
C TYR A 301 -12.24 -9.55 12.30
N ARG A 302 -12.83 -9.42 13.50
CA ARG A 302 -13.05 -8.11 14.13
C ARG A 302 -11.74 -7.39 14.40
N LEU A 303 -10.72 -8.10 14.93
CA LEU A 303 -9.40 -7.51 15.16
C LEU A 303 -8.73 -7.11 13.84
N LEU A 304 -8.71 -7.96 12.82
CA LEU A 304 -8.16 -7.64 11.51
C LEU A 304 -8.85 -6.41 10.89
N PHE A 305 -10.18 -6.34 10.99
CA PHE A 305 -10.93 -5.19 10.51
C PHE A 305 -10.52 -3.92 11.23
N LEU A 306 -10.39 -3.96 12.57
CA LEU A 306 -9.93 -2.81 13.34
C LEU A 306 -8.51 -2.37 12.96
N PHE A 307 -7.56 -3.31 12.90
CA PHE A 307 -6.19 -3.03 12.45
C PHE A 307 -6.17 -2.38 11.06
N TYR A 308 -7.04 -2.84 10.16
CA TYR A 308 -7.14 -2.32 8.81
C TYR A 308 -7.71 -0.90 8.75
N ILE A 309 -8.83 -0.63 9.42
CA ILE A 309 -9.44 0.71 9.39
C ILE A 309 -8.64 1.74 10.17
N GLU A 310 -7.96 1.34 11.25
CA GLU A 310 -7.12 2.23 12.06
C GLU A 310 -5.86 2.65 11.29
N ALA A 311 -5.32 1.73 10.49
CA ALA A 311 -4.19 2.02 9.63
C ALA A 311 -4.57 2.87 8.39
N ARG A 312 -5.85 3.07 8.10
CA ARG A 312 -6.36 3.83 6.94
C ARG A 312 -7.33 4.95 7.34
N PRO A 313 -6.81 6.06 7.89
CA PRO A 313 -7.62 7.20 8.35
C PRO A 313 -8.54 7.78 7.27
N GLU A 314 -8.16 7.66 6.00
CA GLU A 314 -8.93 8.11 4.83
C GLU A 314 -10.29 7.42 4.69
N LEU A 315 -10.49 6.24 5.29
CA LEU A 315 -11.78 5.54 5.30
C LEU A 315 -12.80 6.19 6.23
N GLY A 316 -12.36 7.02 7.18
CA GLY A 316 -13.23 7.82 8.04
C GLY A 316 -14.06 7.04 9.07
N TYR A 317 -13.72 5.78 9.37
CA TYR A 317 -14.43 4.97 10.37
C TYR A 317 -14.06 5.34 11.82
N LEU A 318 -12.82 5.75 12.06
CA LEU A 318 -12.28 6.05 13.38
C LEU A 318 -11.83 7.52 13.46
N PRO A 319 -11.91 8.15 14.65
CA PRO A 319 -11.60 9.56 14.83
C PRO A 319 -10.09 9.74 15.07
N GLU A 320 -9.26 9.36 14.08
CA GLU A 320 -7.79 9.40 14.15
C GLU A 320 -7.21 10.78 14.51
N LYS A 321 -7.95 11.85 14.22
CA LYS A 321 -7.53 13.22 14.56
C LYS A 321 -7.69 13.56 16.05
N SER A 322 -8.45 12.77 16.82
CA SER A 322 -8.62 12.96 18.26
C SER A 322 -7.47 12.31 19.03
N GLU A 323 -6.78 13.11 19.86
CA GLU A 323 -5.76 12.59 20.76
C GLU A 323 -6.34 11.66 21.82
N GLU A 324 -7.57 11.92 22.27
CA GLU A 324 -8.26 11.14 23.28
C GLU A 324 -8.53 9.71 22.79
N TYR A 325 -8.98 9.58 21.54
CA TYR A 325 -9.11 8.27 20.89
C TYR A 325 -7.74 7.59 20.76
N ARG A 326 -6.77 8.31 20.20
CA ARG A 326 -5.43 7.77 19.92
C ARG A 326 -4.71 7.27 21.18
N LYS A 327 -4.82 7.97 22.31
CA LYS A 327 -4.13 7.58 23.55
C LYS A 327 -4.93 6.61 24.42
N GLY A 328 -6.26 6.70 24.40
CA GLY A 328 -7.13 5.97 25.31
C GLY A 328 -7.68 4.65 24.76
N TYR A 329 -7.85 4.56 23.44
CA TYR A 329 -8.64 3.50 22.82
C TYR A 329 -7.95 2.81 21.65
N SER A 330 -7.06 3.50 20.92
CA SER A 330 -6.44 2.96 19.69
C SER A 330 -5.84 1.56 19.89
N LEU A 331 -5.99 0.73 18.87
CA LEU A 331 -5.29 -0.54 18.80
C LEU A 331 -3.77 -0.34 18.75
N GLU A 332 -3.27 0.73 18.13
CA GLU A 332 -1.83 1.03 18.13
C GLU A 332 -1.26 1.16 19.55
N THR A 333 -2.01 1.76 20.49
CA THR A 333 -1.62 1.78 21.91
C THR A 333 -1.59 0.38 22.53
N LEU A 334 -2.50 -0.51 22.12
CA LEU A 334 -2.47 -1.91 22.56
C LEU A 334 -1.30 -2.68 21.94
N ARG A 335 -0.87 -2.35 20.71
CA ARG A 335 0.33 -2.91 20.11
C ARG A 335 1.58 -2.51 20.89
N ASP A 336 1.64 -1.30 21.41
CA ASP A 336 2.78 -0.89 22.25
C ASP A 336 2.92 -1.74 23.53
N LEU A 337 1.84 -2.41 23.96
CA LEU A 337 1.90 -3.38 25.06
C LEU A 337 2.58 -4.71 24.67
N GLU A 338 2.78 -5.01 23.39
CA GLU A 338 3.36 -6.29 22.92
C GLU A 338 4.79 -6.53 23.46
N LEU A 339 5.55 -5.48 23.73
CA LEU A 339 6.93 -5.56 24.25
C LEU A 339 7.01 -5.34 25.77
N VAL A 340 5.89 -5.06 26.44
CA VAL A 340 5.86 -4.79 27.88
C VAL A 340 5.95 -6.11 28.64
N GLN A 341 6.97 -6.26 29.49
CA GLN A 341 7.11 -7.46 30.31
C GLN A 341 6.05 -7.51 31.41
N LEU A 342 5.17 -8.52 31.37
CA LEU A 342 4.21 -8.82 32.44
C LEU A 342 4.92 -9.57 33.57
N THR A 343 5.49 -8.84 34.52
CA THR A 343 6.36 -9.41 35.58
C THR A 343 5.60 -9.95 36.80
N THR A 344 4.38 -9.49 37.06
CA THR A 344 3.57 -9.87 38.23
C THR A 344 2.42 -10.81 37.86
N GLU A 345 1.93 -11.61 38.82
CA GLU A 345 0.76 -12.49 38.60
C GLU A 345 -0.51 -11.69 38.29
N GLU A 346 -0.69 -10.52 38.91
CA GLU A 346 -1.81 -9.63 38.64
C GLU A 346 -1.75 -9.06 37.22
N SER A 347 -0.56 -8.67 36.75
CA SER A 347 -0.39 -8.14 35.39
C SER A 347 -0.64 -9.21 34.32
N LYS A 348 -0.23 -10.47 34.56
CA LYS A 348 -0.46 -11.61 33.67
C LYS A 348 -1.92 -12.05 33.63
N ASN A 349 -2.55 -12.20 34.80
CA ASN A 349 -3.90 -12.77 34.92
C ASN A 349 -5.02 -11.71 34.95
N GLY A 350 -4.67 -10.42 34.83
CA GLY A 350 -5.63 -9.34 34.62
C GLY A 350 -6.35 -9.42 33.27
N TYR A 351 -7.32 -8.53 33.05
CA TYR A 351 -8.20 -8.56 31.86
C TYR A 351 -8.24 -7.20 31.13
N PHE A 352 -7.21 -6.37 31.30
CA PHE A 352 -7.18 -5.01 30.76
C PHE A 352 -7.25 -5.02 29.23
N ILE A 353 -6.38 -5.77 28.56
CA ILE A 353 -6.29 -5.79 27.09
C ILE A 353 -7.62 -6.27 26.48
N HIS A 354 -8.21 -7.33 27.04
CA HIS A 354 -9.51 -7.83 26.61
C HIS A 354 -10.64 -6.81 26.83
N ALA A 355 -10.65 -6.12 27.97
CA ALA A 355 -11.65 -5.09 28.26
C ALA A 355 -11.55 -3.91 27.28
N SER A 356 -10.34 -3.47 26.94
CA SER A 356 -10.09 -2.39 25.97
C SER A 356 -10.58 -2.76 24.57
N ILE A 357 -10.27 -3.97 24.08
CA ILE A 357 -10.75 -4.45 22.77
C ILE A 357 -12.27 -4.59 22.75
N LYS A 358 -12.86 -5.11 23.82
CA LYS A 358 -14.32 -5.23 23.94
C LYS A 358 -14.99 -3.85 23.89
N LEU A 359 -14.39 -2.85 24.53
CA LEU A 359 -14.86 -1.47 24.48
C LEU A 359 -14.77 -0.89 23.06
N LEU A 360 -13.67 -1.14 22.33
CA LEU A 360 -13.56 -0.75 20.92
C LEU A 360 -14.66 -1.38 20.04
N PHE A 361 -14.95 -2.67 20.23
CA PHE A 361 -16.04 -3.34 19.50
C PHE A 361 -17.40 -2.67 19.79
N ASP A 362 -17.65 -2.30 21.04
CA ASP A 362 -18.87 -1.61 21.45
C ASP A 362 -18.97 -0.21 20.84
N LEU A 363 -17.89 0.58 20.93
CA LEU A 363 -17.80 1.92 20.34
C LEU A 363 -18.04 1.89 18.83
N LEU A 364 -17.48 0.91 18.12
CA LEU A 364 -17.66 0.78 16.68
C LEU A 364 -19.09 0.34 16.33
N TYR A 365 -19.66 -0.63 17.06
CA TYR A 365 -20.98 -1.16 16.77
C TYR A 365 -22.12 -0.18 17.11
N ASN A 366 -22.06 0.40 18.31
CA ASN A 366 -23.10 1.30 18.83
C ASN A 366 -22.84 2.77 18.48
N GLY A 367 -21.63 3.10 18.02
CA GLY A 367 -21.18 4.47 17.86
C GLY A 367 -20.88 5.12 19.22
N PHE A 368 -20.27 6.30 19.16
CA PHE A 368 -20.07 7.14 20.32
C PHE A 368 -20.41 8.58 19.98
N GLN A 369 -21.31 9.15 20.76
CA GLN A 369 -21.61 10.58 20.73
C GLN A 369 -21.44 11.13 22.15
N PRO A 370 -20.64 12.19 22.34
CA PRO A 370 -20.53 12.85 23.62
C PRO A 370 -21.91 13.31 24.06
N LYS A 371 -22.37 12.85 25.24
CA LYS A 371 -23.56 13.44 25.83
C LYS A 371 -23.23 14.90 26.13
N ASN A 372 -24.06 15.83 25.63
CA ASN A 372 -23.98 17.27 25.89
C ASN A 372 -24.11 17.58 27.40
N THR A 373 -23.07 17.26 28.16
CA THR A 373 -22.97 17.51 29.61
C THR A 373 -22.08 18.72 29.90
N ALA A 374 -21.47 19.31 28.87
CA ALA A 374 -20.73 20.57 28.93
C ALA A 374 -21.47 21.63 28.12
N ARG A 375 -22.60 22.13 28.65
CA ARG A 375 -23.23 23.38 28.16
C ARG A 375 -22.78 24.62 28.93
N GLN A 376 -21.72 24.51 29.73
CA GLN A 376 -21.06 25.62 30.38
C GLN A 376 -19.55 25.42 30.21
N LEU A 377 -18.87 26.46 29.70
CA LEU A 377 -17.43 26.56 29.43
C LEU A 377 -17.02 26.10 28.01
N ASP A 378 -17.36 26.90 27.01
CA ASP A 378 -16.37 27.55 26.12
C ASP A 378 -17.09 28.29 24.99
N MET A 379 -17.22 29.62 25.15
CA MET A 379 -17.88 30.48 24.16
C MET A 379 -16.95 30.87 22.98
N PHE A 380 -15.74 30.29 22.91
CA PHE A 380 -14.71 30.63 21.92
C PHE A 380 -13.85 29.43 21.45
N GLY A 381 -14.29 28.18 21.68
CA GLY A 381 -13.53 26.97 21.32
C GLY A 381 -14.33 25.98 20.47
N ASN A 382 -13.64 25.18 19.66
CA ASN A 382 -14.23 24.10 18.88
C ASN A 382 -14.86 23.07 19.84
N PRO A 383 -16.14 22.67 19.70
CA PRO A 383 -16.87 21.89 20.72
C PRO A 383 -16.32 20.48 21.01
N ASP A 384 -15.33 20.01 20.25
CA ASP A 384 -14.72 18.69 20.39
C ASP A 384 -13.32 18.73 21.07
N HIS A 385 -12.95 19.81 21.76
CA HIS A 385 -11.57 19.98 22.29
C HIS A 385 -11.05 18.85 23.18
N HIS A 386 -11.92 18.05 23.83
CA HIS A 386 -11.58 16.87 24.65
C HIS A 386 -12.50 15.66 24.41
N THR A 387 -13.11 15.54 23.23
CA THR A 387 -14.01 14.43 22.93
C THR A 387 -13.99 14.05 21.46
N PHE A 388 -14.53 12.88 21.15
CA PHE A 388 -14.58 12.36 19.79
C PHE A 388 -15.96 11.82 19.46
N ARG A 389 -16.18 11.54 18.17
CA ARG A 389 -17.42 10.94 17.68
C ARG A 389 -17.10 9.73 16.83
N ILE A 390 -17.88 8.67 16.99
CA ILE A 390 -17.81 7.46 16.15
C ILE A 390 -19.22 7.20 15.63
N SER A 391 -19.35 7.09 14.31
CA SER A 391 -20.61 6.70 13.68
C SER A 391 -20.86 5.21 13.91
N PRO A 392 -22.09 4.79 14.26
CA PRO A 392 -22.39 3.38 14.51
C PRO A 392 -22.23 2.55 13.23
N LEU A 393 -21.46 1.46 13.31
CA LEU A 393 -21.29 0.46 12.26
C LEU A 393 -22.04 -0.82 12.64
N ARG A 394 -23.32 -0.90 12.25
CA ARG A 394 -24.19 -2.06 12.51
C ARG A 394 -23.94 -3.24 11.56
N SER A 395 -22.68 -3.67 11.47
CA SER A 395 -22.27 -4.83 10.69
C SER A 395 -22.51 -6.12 11.48
N HIS A 396 -22.91 -7.19 10.79
CA HIS A 396 -22.95 -8.55 11.37
C HIS A 396 -21.61 -8.98 11.94
N LEU A 397 -20.49 -8.45 11.44
CA LEU A 397 -19.16 -8.75 11.98
C LEU A 397 -19.08 -8.37 13.47
N PHE A 398 -19.55 -7.18 13.84
CA PHE A 398 -19.47 -6.63 15.20
C PHE A 398 -20.69 -6.90 16.08
N ASP A 399 -21.77 -7.47 15.53
CA ASP A 399 -22.96 -7.82 16.32
C ASP A 399 -22.61 -8.76 17.50
N PRO A 400 -22.84 -8.33 18.76
CA PRO A 400 -22.55 -9.14 19.94
C PRO A 400 -23.30 -10.48 19.94
N ARG A 401 -24.47 -10.58 19.28
CA ARG A 401 -25.26 -11.82 19.21
C ARG A 401 -24.56 -12.93 18.44
N GLN A 402 -23.56 -12.59 17.64
CA GLN A 402 -22.78 -13.54 16.85
C GLN A 402 -21.59 -14.15 17.61
N THR A 403 -21.34 -13.74 18.86
CA THR A 403 -20.30 -14.30 19.73
C THR A 403 -20.79 -14.60 21.16
N PRO A 404 -21.88 -15.36 21.35
CA PRO A 404 -22.50 -15.56 22.67
C PRO A 404 -21.65 -16.37 23.67
N ILE A 405 -20.76 -17.26 23.23
CA ILE A 405 -19.81 -17.95 24.13
C ILE A 405 -18.73 -16.96 24.57
N LEU A 406 -18.08 -16.28 23.62
CA LEU A 406 -16.98 -15.36 23.94
C LEU A 406 -17.43 -14.14 24.75
N ASN A 407 -18.69 -13.71 24.63
CA ASN A 407 -19.23 -12.61 25.44
C ASN A 407 -19.26 -12.93 26.95
N ARG A 408 -19.23 -14.22 27.33
CA ARG A 408 -19.29 -14.69 28.73
C ARG A 408 -17.91 -14.92 29.34
N VAL A 409 -16.84 -14.89 28.56
CA VAL A 409 -15.47 -15.13 29.06
C VAL A 409 -14.71 -13.83 29.29
N ARG A 410 -13.65 -13.90 30.10
CA ARG A 410 -12.65 -12.82 30.19
C ARG A 410 -11.29 -13.42 29.91
N LEU A 411 -10.60 -12.89 28.90
CA LEU A 411 -9.32 -13.40 28.42
C LEU A 411 -8.18 -12.72 29.18
N ARG A 412 -7.26 -13.51 29.75
CA ARG A 412 -6.14 -13.00 30.52
C ARG A 412 -5.17 -12.18 29.66
N ASN A 413 -4.52 -11.20 30.27
CA ASN A 413 -3.56 -10.31 29.62
C ASN A 413 -2.41 -11.09 28.95
N VAL A 414 -1.90 -12.15 29.58
CA VAL A 414 -0.82 -12.97 29.00
C VAL A 414 -1.20 -13.55 27.63
N VAL A 415 -2.43 -14.07 27.50
CA VAL A 415 -2.89 -14.64 26.23
C VAL A 415 -3.23 -13.54 25.23
N MET A 416 -3.87 -12.46 25.69
CA MET A 416 -4.22 -11.35 24.81
C MET A 416 -3.01 -10.61 24.27
N GLN A 417 -1.95 -10.47 25.07
CA GLN A 417 -0.69 -9.89 24.64
C GLN A 417 -0.06 -10.74 23.54
N GLU A 418 -0.02 -12.07 23.71
CA GLU A 418 0.48 -13.00 22.70
C GLU A 418 -0.34 -12.94 21.39
N ILE A 419 -1.67 -12.85 21.48
CA ILE A 419 -2.55 -12.65 20.31
C ILE A 419 -2.22 -11.34 19.60
N ILE A 420 -2.09 -10.23 20.34
CA ILE A 420 -1.74 -8.94 19.75
C ILE A 420 -0.34 -9.00 19.12
N GLU A 421 0.63 -9.63 19.78
CA GLU A 421 1.98 -9.81 19.25
C GLU A 421 2.00 -10.61 17.94
N LEU A 422 1.23 -11.70 17.85
CA LEU A 422 1.08 -12.50 16.64
C LEU A 422 0.49 -11.68 15.48
N MET A 423 -0.47 -10.82 15.78
CA MET A 423 -1.11 -9.94 14.80
C MET A 423 -0.27 -8.68 14.49
N SER A 424 0.63 -8.28 15.37
CA SER A 424 1.44 -7.08 15.21
C SER A 424 2.78 -7.31 14.54
N LEU A 425 3.37 -8.50 14.68
CA LEU A 425 4.76 -8.76 14.31
C LEU A 425 4.87 -9.93 13.35
N SER A 426 5.75 -9.78 12.36
CA SER A 426 6.17 -10.87 11.45
C SER A 426 6.76 -12.06 12.21
N ARG A 427 6.73 -13.23 11.58
CA ARG A 427 7.26 -14.46 12.18
C ARG A 427 8.78 -14.35 12.37
N PRO A 428 9.32 -14.94 13.45
CA PRO A 428 10.76 -14.99 13.65
C PRO A 428 11.42 -15.79 12.51
N LYS A 429 12.27 -15.14 11.72
CA LYS A 429 13.10 -15.79 10.69
C LYS A 429 14.44 -16.22 11.31
N GLY A 430 14.87 -17.47 11.08
CA GLY A 430 16.09 -18.01 11.68
C GLY A 430 17.35 -17.18 11.37
N GLY A 431 18.14 -16.85 12.39
CA GLY A 431 19.40 -16.09 12.26
C GLY A 431 19.69 -15.18 13.46
N ARG A 432 20.97 -15.04 13.83
CA ARG A 432 21.45 -14.39 15.07
C ARG A 432 21.17 -12.88 15.18
N ASN A 433 20.59 -12.26 14.14
CA ASN A 433 20.35 -10.82 14.04
C ASN A 433 18.99 -10.42 13.43
N ASN A 434 18.04 -11.36 13.28
CA ASN A 434 16.72 -11.04 12.70
C ASN A 434 15.75 -10.55 13.78
N ARG A 435 15.53 -9.23 13.83
CA ARG A 435 14.43 -8.63 14.60
C ARG A 435 13.12 -8.85 13.86
N ARG A 436 12.06 -9.22 14.58
CA ARG A 436 10.69 -9.27 14.04
C ARG A 436 10.27 -7.86 13.66
N GLY A 437 9.83 -7.67 12.42
CA GLY A 437 9.28 -6.40 11.95
C GLY A 437 7.79 -6.27 12.28
N ARG A 438 7.32 -5.05 12.58
CA ARG A 438 5.88 -4.75 12.73
C ARG A 438 5.17 -4.91 11.38
N ILE A 439 4.03 -5.60 11.40
CA ILE A 439 3.10 -5.72 10.28
C ILE A 439 2.38 -4.39 10.12
N SER A 440 2.31 -3.89 8.89
CA SER A 440 1.60 -2.65 8.59
C SER A 440 0.33 -2.95 7.82
N TYR A 441 -0.80 -2.77 8.49
CA TYR A 441 -2.11 -3.07 7.93
C TYR A 441 -2.58 -2.05 6.90
N SER A 442 -2.02 -0.83 6.89
CA SER A 442 -2.27 0.17 5.84
C SER A 442 -1.78 -0.29 4.48
N GLN A 443 -0.87 -1.27 4.45
CA GLN A 443 -0.17 -1.72 3.26
C GLN A 443 -0.66 -3.06 2.72
N LEU A 444 -1.66 -3.67 3.37
CA LEU A 444 -2.32 -4.88 2.88
C LEU A 444 -3.41 -4.51 1.87
N GLY A 445 -3.18 -4.82 0.60
CA GLY A 445 -4.19 -4.67 -0.46
C GLY A 445 -5.38 -5.61 -0.24
N ILE A 446 -6.50 -5.33 -0.92
CA ILE A 446 -7.76 -6.09 -0.79
C ILE A 446 -7.54 -7.57 -1.10
N ASN A 447 -6.76 -7.89 -2.14
CA ASN A 447 -6.46 -9.26 -2.54
C ASN A 447 -5.65 -10.03 -1.47
N GLN A 448 -4.73 -9.35 -0.78
CA GLN A 448 -3.93 -9.99 0.28
C GLN A 448 -4.77 -10.28 1.51
N LEU A 449 -5.62 -9.34 1.92
CA LEU A 449 -6.60 -9.57 2.97
C LEU A 449 -7.57 -10.69 2.58
N GLY A 450 -8.10 -10.67 1.36
CA GLY A 450 -8.95 -11.73 0.82
C GLY A 450 -8.31 -13.12 0.96
N ALA A 451 -7.05 -13.26 0.55
CA ALA A 451 -6.31 -14.50 0.69
C ALA A 451 -6.12 -14.96 2.15
N VAL A 452 -6.00 -14.02 3.08
CA VAL A 452 -5.96 -14.31 4.53
C VAL A 452 -7.34 -14.75 5.04
N TYR A 453 -8.41 -14.07 4.61
CA TYR A 453 -9.79 -14.46 4.95
C TYR A 453 -10.10 -15.88 4.46
N GLU A 454 -9.81 -16.17 3.19
CA GLU A 454 -10.04 -17.47 2.57
C GLU A 454 -9.31 -18.61 3.27
N ALA A 455 -8.04 -18.40 3.62
CA ALA A 455 -7.23 -19.40 4.32
C ALA A 455 -7.81 -19.79 5.69
N LEU A 456 -8.57 -18.90 6.32
CA LEU A 456 -9.19 -19.16 7.63
C LEU A 456 -10.58 -19.80 7.54
N LEU A 457 -11.23 -19.78 6.37
CA LEU A 457 -12.58 -20.37 6.21
C LEU A 457 -12.58 -21.90 6.38
N SER A 458 -11.46 -22.56 6.12
CA SER A 458 -11.29 -23.99 6.32
C SER A 458 -11.01 -24.38 7.78
N TYR A 459 -10.80 -23.41 8.68
CA TYR A 459 -10.47 -23.70 10.08
C TYR A 459 -11.65 -24.33 10.82
N GLN A 460 -11.43 -25.50 11.40
CA GLN A 460 -12.36 -26.19 12.27
C GLN A 460 -11.65 -26.64 13.54
N GLY A 461 -12.14 -26.20 14.69
CA GLY A 461 -11.66 -26.66 15.99
C GLY A 461 -12.60 -27.70 16.59
N PHE A 462 -12.00 -28.62 17.34
CA PHE A 462 -12.70 -29.62 18.13
C PHE A 462 -12.10 -29.70 19.53
N PHE A 463 -12.84 -30.29 20.48
CA PHE A 463 -12.32 -30.51 21.83
C PHE A 463 -11.63 -31.87 21.92
N ALA A 464 -10.33 -31.86 22.19
CA ALA A 464 -9.59 -33.08 22.53
C ALA A 464 -9.99 -33.57 23.93
N LYS A 465 -10.44 -34.82 24.03
CA LYS A 465 -10.76 -35.48 25.33
C LYS A 465 -9.54 -36.07 26.01
N THR A 466 -8.53 -36.39 25.20
CA THR A 466 -7.23 -36.95 25.56
C THR A 466 -6.17 -36.21 24.76
N ASP A 467 -4.90 -36.43 25.08
CA ASP A 467 -3.81 -35.94 24.25
C ASP A 467 -3.87 -36.58 22.87
N LEU A 468 -3.65 -35.77 21.84
CA LEU A 468 -3.66 -36.15 20.44
C LEU A 468 -2.36 -35.71 19.79
N TYR A 469 -1.90 -36.50 18.84
CA TYR A 469 -0.66 -36.28 18.10
C TYR A 469 -1.00 -36.00 16.65
N GLU A 470 -0.50 -34.89 16.13
CA GLU A 470 -0.63 -34.54 14.71
C GLU A 470 0.36 -35.39 13.91
N VAL A 471 -0.15 -36.07 12.87
CA VAL A 471 0.63 -36.94 11.97
C VAL A 471 0.59 -36.40 10.55
N LYS A 472 1.63 -36.70 9.77
CA LYS A 472 1.74 -36.31 8.36
C LYS A 472 2.14 -37.49 7.50
N LYS A 473 1.95 -37.38 6.19
CA LYS A 473 2.51 -38.39 5.28
C LYS A 473 4.03 -38.28 5.26
N ALA A 474 4.72 -39.42 5.25
CA ALA A 474 6.18 -39.50 5.38
C ALA A 474 7.00 -38.77 4.28
N LYS A 475 6.37 -38.30 3.21
CA LYS A 475 7.03 -37.53 2.13
C LYS A 475 6.63 -36.05 2.11
N ASP A 476 5.65 -35.66 2.94
CA ASP A 476 5.13 -34.32 2.95
C ASP A 476 5.89 -33.47 3.98
N LYS A 477 6.18 -32.21 3.62
CA LYS A 477 6.70 -31.24 4.57
C LYS A 477 5.55 -30.80 5.47
N HIS A 478 5.80 -30.75 6.77
CA HIS A 478 4.81 -30.26 7.72
C HIS A 478 4.45 -28.80 7.41
N ASN A 479 3.17 -28.54 7.16
CA ASN A 479 2.64 -27.22 6.94
C ASN A 479 1.41 -26.99 7.81
N VAL A 480 1.52 -26.07 8.75
CA VAL A 480 0.46 -25.70 9.70
C VAL A 480 -0.70 -24.96 9.03
N LEU A 481 -0.80 -24.90 7.71
CA LEU A 481 -2.00 -24.41 7.01
C LEU A 481 -2.70 -25.51 6.22
N GLU A 482 -2.09 -26.70 6.13
CA GLU A 482 -2.70 -27.86 5.48
C GLU A 482 -3.58 -28.64 6.46
N THR A 483 -4.34 -29.60 5.93
CA THR A 483 -5.23 -30.46 6.73
C THR A 483 -4.41 -31.25 7.74
N ALA A 484 -4.70 -31.03 9.02
CA ALA A 484 -4.11 -31.76 10.13
C ALA A 484 -4.85 -33.11 10.33
N TYR A 485 -4.09 -34.17 10.58
CA TYR A 485 -4.61 -35.48 10.95
C TYR A 485 -4.16 -35.79 12.38
N PHE A 486 -5.09 -36.17 13.25
CA PHE A 486 -4.80 -36.40 14.66
C PHE A 486 -5.02 -37.87 15.02
N VAL A 487 -4.10 -38.43 15.80
CA VAL A 487 -4.18 -39.80 16.35
C VAL A 487 -4.02 -39.78 17.86
N SER A 488 -4.61 -40.76 18.55
CA SER A 488 -4.38 -40.97 19.98
C SER A 488 -2.99 -41.54 20.25
N ALA A 489 -2.51 -41.38 21.48
CA ALA A 489 -1.25 -41.98 21.94
C ALA A 489 -1.16 -43.47 21.60
N ASP A 490 -2.25 -44.21 21.79
CA ASP A 490 -2.30 -45.67 21.58
C ASP A 490 -2.07 -46.09 20.12
N ASN A 491 -2.36 -45.19 19.18
CA ASN A 491 -2.26 -45.48 17.74
C ASN A 491 -1.00 -44.87 17.12
N ILE A 492 -0.15 -44.16 17.88
CA ILE A 492 0.99 -43.45 17.32
C ILE A 492 2.03 -44.40 16.72
N GLU A 493 2.16 -45.61 17.27
CA GLU A 493 3.12 -46.63 16.81
C GLU A 493 2.78 -47.15 15.40
N ASP A 494 1.53 -46.98 14.95
CA ASP A 494 1.09 -47.35 13.60
C ASP A 494 1.52 -46.34 12.52
N TYR A 495 2.04 -45.17 12.92
CA TYR A 495 2.41 -44.08 12.01
C TYR A 495 3.92 -43.85 12.04
N LYS A 496 4.52 -43.68 10.86
CA LYS A 496 5.97 -43.47 10.72
C LYS A 496 6.41 -42.02 10.94
N GLU A 497 5.54 -41.05 10.62
CA GLU A 497 5.81 -39.61 10.69
C GLU A 497 4.54 -38.80 11.01
#